data_AF-A0A3E3DLT8-F1
#
_entry.id   AF-A0A3E3DLT8-F1
#
_cell.length_a   1.000
_cell.length_b   1.000
_cell.length_c   1.000
_cell.angle_alpha   90.00
_cell.angle_beta   90.00
_cell.angle_gamma   90.00
#
_symmetry.space_group_name_H-M   'P 1'
#
loop_
_entity.id
_entity.type
_entity.pdbx_description
1 polymer ?
#
loop_
_entity_poly.entity_id
_entity_poly.type
_entity_poly.pdbx_seq_one_letter_code
_entity_poly.pdbx_strand_id
1 'polypeptide(L)'
;MKLWVDGKAGSAGSAIRATVKDQVAKVNRQVVSRGVRAVNAMRNAELEVLKGQRSGRVYRKPHSKATYTASAPGEPPARRTGNLRMHWNGQVKTEGGTAGGGVQVIAELESQEKYANYLENGTSKMAARPFADKIKEKAIPEIERIYKEPYG
;
A
#
# COMPACT_ATOMS: atom_id res chain seq x y z
N MET A 1 -17.18 -47.14 12.55
CA MET A 1 -15.78 -47.16 13.04
C MET A 1 -15.04 -45.98 12.43
N LYS A 2 -14.57 -45.00 13.22
CA LYS A 2 -13.71 -43.91 12.70
C LYS A 2 -12.26 -44.33 12.90
N LEU A 3 -11.50 -44.42 11.80
CA LEU A 3 -10.10 -44.86 11.79
C LEU A 3 -9.15 -43.87 12.49
N TRP A 4 -9.52 -42.58 12.55
CA TRP A 4 -8.64 -41.51 13.03
C TRP A 4 -9.44 -40.54 13.90
N VAL A 5 -9.56 -40.83 15.20
CA VAL A 5 -10.02 -39.85 16.20
C VAL A 5 -8.96 -39.77 17.27
N ASP A 6 -7.85 -39.15 16.90
CA ASP A 6 -6.65 -39.20 17.71
C ASP A 6 -6.34 -37.80 18.21
N GLY A 7 -7.12 -37.40 19.21
CA GLY A 7 -6.86 -36.28 20.11
C GLY A 7 -5.72 -36.55 21.10
N LYS A 8 -5.21 -37.79 21.15
CA LYS A 8 -4.13 -38.20 22.07
C LYS A 8 -2.77 -37.69 21.59
N ALA A 9 -1.96 -37.20 22.51
CA ALA A 9 -0.57 -36.80 22.25
C ALA A 9 0.24 -38.02 21.74
N GLY A 10 1.04 -37.82 20.69
CA GLY A 10 1.88 -38.88 20.09
C GLY A 10 1.20 -39.75 19.03
N SER A 11 -0.04 -39.44 18.65
CA SER A 11 -0.78 -40.15 17.61
C SER A 11 -0.55 -39.58 16.20
N ALA A 12 -0.83 -40.37 15.16
CA ALA A 12 -0.80 -39.90 13.77
C ALA A 12 -1.76 -38.71 13.54
N GLY A 13 -2.94 -38.72 14.18
CA GLY A 13 -3.87 -37.59 14.13
C GLY A 13 -3.31 -36.31 14.76
N SER A 14 -2.50 -36.41 15.82
CA SER A 14 -1.81 -35.26 16.40
C SER A 14 -0.68 -34.72 15.52
N ALA A 15 0.06 -35.61 14.85
CA ALA A 15 1.10 -35.23 13.89
C ALA A 15 0.52 -34.48 12.68
N ILE A 16 -0.59 -34.99 12.11
CA ILE A 16 -1.29 -34.32 11.00
C ILE A 16 -1.74 -32.91 11.41
N ARG A 17 -2.35 -32.76 12.59
CA ARG A 17 -2.77 -31.44 13.09
C ARG A 17 -1.61 -30.47 13.26
N ALA A 18 -0.47 -30.95 13.77
CA ALA A 18 0.73 -30.12 13.91
C ALA A 18 1.26 -29.67 12.55
N THR A 19 1.37 -30.57 11.57
CA THR A 19 1.82 -30.23 10.22
C THR A 19 0.91 -29.21 9.54
N VAL A 20 -0.41 -29.39 9.62
CA VAL A 20 -1.37 -28.42 9.04
C VAL A 20 -1.26 -27.07 9.74
N LYS A 21 -1.11 -27.05 11.07
CA LYS A 21 -0.92 -25.81 11.83
C LYS A 21 0.34 -25.05 11.39
N ASP A 22 1.44 -25.77 11.14
CA ASP A 22 2.69 -25.17 10.66
C ASP A 22 2.56 -24.66 9.22
N GLN A 23 1.86 -25.38 8.35
CA GLN A 23 1.55 -24.92 7.00
C GLN A 23 0.71 -23.63 7.02
N VAL A 24 -0.35 -23.59 7.85
CA VAL A 24 -1.17 -22.38 8.03
C VAL A 24 -0.32 -21.21 8.55
N ALA A 25 0.53 -21.44 9.54
CA ALA A 25 1.41 -20.41 10.07
C ALA A 25 2.39 -19.89 9.01
N LYS A 26 2.94 -20.79 8.16
CA LYS A 26 3.83 -20.42 7.06
C LYS A 26 3.12 -19.56 6.02
N VAL A 27 1.92 -19.98 5.59
CA VAL A 27 1.09 -19.22 4.66
C VAL A 27 0.75 -17.85 5.24
N ASN A 28 0.32 -17.77 6.51
CA ASN A 28 -0.01 -16.51 7.17
C ASN A 28 1.17 -15.52 7.14
N ARG A 29 2.40 -15.98 7.43
CA ARG A 29 3.61 -15.14 7.34
C ARG A 29 3.84 -14.62 5.91
N GLN A 30 3.63 -15.46 4.90
CA GLN A 30 3.74 -15.05 3.49
C GLN A 30 2.66 -14.03 3.11
N VAL A 31 1.42 -14.19 3.58
CA VAL A 31 0.34 -13.22 3.34
C VAL A 31 0.69 -11.85 3.94
N VAL A 32 1.19 -11.81 5.19
CA VAL A 32 1.63 -10.56 5.82
C VAL A 32 2.80 -9.92 5.06
N SER A 33 3.78 -10.72 4.64
CA SER A 33 4.90 -10.23 3.82
C SER A 33 4.43 -9.61 2.50
N ARG A 34 3.45 -10.22 1.83
CA ARG A 34 2.84 -9.67 0.61
C ARG A 34 2.13 -8.35 0.88
N GLY A 35 1.45 -8.19 2.02
CA GLY A 35 0.88 -6.91 2.44
C GLY A 35 1.92 -5.79 2.51
N VAL A 36 3.08 -6.07 3.13
CA VAL A 36 4.19 -5.09 3.21
C VAL A 36 4.70 -4.72 1.82
N ARG A 37 4.86 -5.71 0.94
CA ARG A 37 5.28 -5.49 -0.45
C ARG A 37 4.26 -4.68 -1.24
N ALA A 38 2.97 -4.90 -1.01
CA ALA A 38 1.89 -4.14 -1.63
C ALA A 38 1.93 -2.67 -1.20
N VAL A 39 2.14 -2.39 0.10
CA VAL A 39 2.35 -1.02 0.59
C VAL A 39 3.55 -0.36 -0.08
N ASN A 40 4.66 -1.08 -0.23
CA ASN A 40 5.82 -0.56 -0.95
C ASN A 40 5.54 -0.28 -2.43
N ALA A 41 4.74 -1.13 -3.09
CA ALA A 41 4.30 -0.90 -4.46
C ALA A 41 3.44 0.38 -4.58
N MET A 42 2.48 0.58 -3.66
CA MET A 42 1.68 1.81 -3.58
C MET A 42 2.57 3.04 -3.36
N ARG A 43 3.54 2.95 -2.45
CA ARG A 43 4.48 4.04 -2.17
C ARG A 43 5.35 4.36 -3.38
N ASN A 44 5.89 3.37 -4.07
CA ASN A 44 6.69 3.60 -5.28
C ASN A 44 5.86 4.24 -6.40
N ALA A 45 4.62 3.80 -6.58
CA ALA A 45 3.69 4.42 -7.52
C ALA A 45 3.43 5.90 -7.18
N GLU A 46 3.20 6.21 -5.90
CA GLU A 46 3.08 7.59 -5.40
C GLU A 46 4.31 8.43 -5.72
N LEU A 47 5.51 7.95 -5.41
CA LEU A 47 6.74 8.70 -5.63
C LEU A 47 6.90 9.06 -7.11
N GLU A 48 6.56 8.12 -7.99
CA GLU A 48 6.65 8.31 -9.43
C GLU A 48 5.63 9.30 -9.97
N VAL A 49 4.36 9.18 -9.56
CA VAL A 49 3.30 10.11 -9.97
C VAL A 49 3.63 11.54 -9.51
N LEU A 50 4.18 11.70 -8.31
CA LEU A 50 4.51 13.01 -7.73
C LEU A 50 5.89 13.57 -8.15
N LYS A 51 6.73 12.80 -8.86
CA LYS A 51 8.07 13.23 -9.29
C LYS A 51 8.08 14.09 -10.56
N GLY A 52 7.10 13.92 -11.44
CA GLY A 52 7.13 14.50 -12.78
C GLY A 52 7.12 16.04 -12.83
N GLN A 53 7.63 16.59 -13.94
CA GLN A 53 7.43 17.99 -14.30
C GLN A 53 5.94 18.26 -14.58
N ARG A 54 5.57 19.54 -14.54
CA ARG A 54 4.21 20.02 -14.73
C ARG A 54 4.20 21.15 -15.76
N SER A 55 3.05 21.43 -16.35
CA SER A 55 2.93 22.37 -17.47
C SER A 55 2.35 23.73 -17.09
N GLY A 56 2.07 23.97 -15.80
CA GLY A 56 1.50 25.23 -15.34
C GLY A 56 2.51 26.38 -15.31
N ARG A 57 2.13 27.47 -14.63
CA ARG A 57 2.96 28.66 -14.53
C ARG A 57 4.23 28.40 -13.72
N VAL A 58 5.35 28.99 -14.16
CA VAL A 58 6.62 28.98 -13.44
C VAL A 58 6.61 30.04 -12.34
N TYR A 59 7.00 29.64 -11.13
CA TYR A 59 7.11 30.50 -9.96
C TYR A 59 8.48 30.35 -9.30
N ARG A 60 8.90 31.36 -8.54
CA ARG A 60 10.08 31.28 -7.67
C ARG A 60 9.74 30.50 -6.40
N LYS A 61 10.64 29.61 -5.96
CA LYS A 61 10.51 28.92 -4.68
C LYS A 61 10.73 29.91 -3.53
N PRO A 62 9.92 29.85 -2.45
CA PRO A 62 10.17 30.64 -1.25
C PRO A 62 11.59 30.43 -0.73
N HIS A 63 12.23 31.49 -0.25
CA HIS A 63 13.57 31.44 0.37
C HIS A 63 14.68 30.85 -0.52
N SER A 64 14.49 30.82 -1.85
CA SER A 64 15.48 30.29 -2.80
C SER A 64 15.51 31.12 -4.09
N LYS A 65 16.60 31.00 -4.86
CA LYS A 65 16.67 31.50 -6.25
C LYS A 65 16.12 30.49 -7.25
N ALA A 66 15.85 29.25 -6.82
CA ALA A 66 15.29 28.22 -7.68
C ALA A 66 13.84 28.51 -8.07
N THR A 67 13.45 28.08 -9.27
CA THR A 67 12.07 28.11 -9.75
C THR A 67 11.41 26.73 -9.65
N TYR A 68 10.09 26.69 -9.75
CA TYR A 68 9.31 25.47 -9.95
C TYR A 68 8.14 25.75 -10.89
N THR A 69 7.76 24.75 -11.67
CA THR A 69 6.57 24.81 -12.53
C THR A 69 5.38 24.27 -11.76
N ALA A 70 4.33 25.08 -11.60
CA ALA A 70 3.09 24.65 -10.95
C ALA A 70 2.32 23.64 -11.82
N SER A 71 1.38 22.92 -11.23
CA SER A 71 0.50 22.02 -11.97
C SER A 71 -0.62 22.76 -12.67
N ALA A 72 -0.90 22.40 -13.91
CA ALA A 72 -2.10 22.79 -14.63
C ALA A 72 -3.32 22.00 -14.11
N PRO A 73 -4.57 22.47 -14.36
CA PRO A 73 -5.78 21.69 -14.08
C PRO A 73 -5.71 20.27 -14.64
N GLY A 74 -6.08 19.27 -13.82
CA GLY A 74 -6.03 17.85 -14.20
C GLY A 74 -4.65 17.18 -14.06
N GLU A 75 -3.58 17.95 -13.92
CA GLU A 75 -2.24 17.40 -13.65
C GLU A 75 -2.08 17.04 -12.17
N PRO A 76 -1.28 16.00 -11.83
CA PRO A 76 -0.89 15.74 -10.44
C PRO A 76 -0.18 16.95 -9.83
N PRO A 77 -0.14 17.09 -8.50
CA PRO A 77 0.45 18.26 -7.86
C PRO A 77 1.93 18.40 -8.20
N ALA A 78 2.36 19.67 -8.34
CA ALA A 78 3.76 20.02 -8.56
C ALA A 78 4.58 19.92 -7.27
N ARG A 79 5.86 19.57 -7.40
CA ARG A 79 6.79 19.59 -6.27
C ARG A 79 7.31 21.00 -5.99
N ARG A 80 6.65 21.72 -5.07
CA ARG A 80 7.14 23.01 -4.55
C ARG A 80 8.19 22.83 -3.44
N THR A 81 7.77 22.32 -2.28
CA THR A 81 8.64 22.00 -1.13
C THR A 81 8.93 20.50 -1.02
N GLY A 82 8.01 19.67 -1.50
CA GLY A 82 8.09 18.20 -1.40
C GLY A 82 7.37 17.61 -0.18
N ASN A 83 6.73 18.43 0.65
CA ASN A 83 6.07 18.00 1.88
C ASN A 83 5.03 16.89 1.65
N LEU A 84 4.17 17.08 0.64
CA LEU A 84 3.19 16.06 0.22
C LEU A 84 3.84 14.70 -0.01
N ARG A 85 4.97 14.65 -0.71
CA ARG A 85 5.67 13.38 -0.99
C ARG A 85 6.31 12.80 0.26
N MET A 86 6.76 13.62 1.20
CA MET A 86 7.46 13.16 2.41
C MET A 86 6.51 12.55 3.44
N HIS A 87 5.27 13.03 3.52
CA HIS A 87 4.33 12.66 4.58
C HIS A 87 3.19 11.77 4.07
N TRP A 88 3.57 10.52 3.82
CA TRP A 88 2.63 9.41 3.61
C TRP A 88 2.92 8.31 4.61
N ASN A 89 1.87 7.76 5.19
CA ASN A 89 1.92 6.66 6.14
C ASN A 89 1.45 5.38 5.43
N GLY A 90 2.37 4.44 5.25
CA GLY A 90 2.06 3.11 4.72
C GLY A 90 1.93 2.12 5.88
N GLN A 91 0.81 1.40 5.94
CA GLN A 91 0.53 0.48 7.04
C GLN A 91 0.00 -0.87 6.54
N VAL A 92 0.31 -1.91 7.28
CA VAL A 92 -0.27 -3.25 7.09
C VAL A 92 -0.97 -3.62 8.37
N LYS A 93 -2.30 -3.65 8.34
CA LYS A 93 -3.11 -4.13 9.45
C LYS A 93 -3.41 -5.60 9.24
N THR A 94 -3.29 -6.38 10.31
CA THR A 94 -3.60 -7.81 10.30
C THR A 94 -4.74 -8.07 11.26
N GLU A 95 -5.78 -8.73 10.78
CA GLU A 95 -6.93 -9.14 11.59
C GLU A 95 -7.06 -10.67 11.55
N GLY A 96 -7.53 -11.25 12.66
CA GLY A 96 -7.59 -12.70 12.84
C GLY A 96 -6.26 -13.35 13.25
N GLY A 97 -6.23 -14.69 13.26
CA GLY A 97 -5.06 -15.47 13.69
C GLY A 97 -5.19 -16.17 15.05
N THR A 98 -6.37 -16.69 15.41
CA THR A 98 -6.43 -17.72 16.45
C THR A 98 -5.59 -18.93 16.02
N ALA A 99 -5.02 -19.68 16.99
CA ALA A 99 -4.12 -20.80 16.71
C ALA A 99 -4.74 -21.81 15.71
N GLY A 100 -4.31 -21.75 14.45
CA GLY A 100 -4.78 -22.61 13.35
C GLY A 100 -5.70 -21.96 12.31
N GLY A 101 -6.02 -20.66 12.43
CA GLY A 101 -6.86 -19.92 11.47
C GLY A 101 -6.06 -19.07 10.47
N GLY A 102 -6.73 -18.66 9.39
CA GLY A 102 -6.17 -17.72 8.40
C GLY A 102 -6.05 -16.28 8.93
N VAL A 103 -5.18 -15.50 8.30
CA VAL A 103 -4.99 -14.07 8.59
C VAL A 103 -5.59 -13.21 7.47
N GLN A 104 -6.31 -12.15 7.86
CA GLN A 104 -6.74 -11.09 6.95
C GLN A 104 -5.71 -9.97 6.97
N VAL A 105 -5.37 -9.44 5.79
CA VAL A 105 -4.40 -8.35 5.66
C VAL A 105 -5.03 -7.18 4.94
N ILE A 106 -4.93 -6.00 5.54
CA ILE A 106 -5.36 -4.72 4.97
C ILE A 106 -4.09 -3.88 4.77
N ALA A 107 -3.77 -3.58 3.51
CA ALA A 107 -2.66 -2.72 3.13
C ALA A 107 -3.18 -1.31 2.85
N GLU A 108 -2.65 -0.31 3.55
CA GLU A 108 -3.10 1.08 3.49
C GLU A 108 -1.94 2.02 3.16
N LEU A 109 -2.23 3.07 2.40
CA LEU A 109 -1.31 4.18 2.16
C LEU A 109 -2.11 5.50 2.27
N GLU A 110 -1.81 6.31 3.28
CA GLU A 110 -2.56 7.51 3.61
C GLU A 110 -1.66 8.75 3.63
N SER A 111 -2.10 9.84 2.99
CA SER A 111 -1.42 11.13 3.11
C SER A 111 -1.70 11.77 4.47
N GLN A 112 -0.64 12.22 5.15
CA GLN A 112 -0.77 12.92 6.44
C GLN A 112 -0.96 14.44 6.27
N GLU A 113 -1.11 14.91 5.02
CA GLU A 113 -1.24 16.32 4.69
C GLU A 113 -2.70 16.68 4.43
N LYS A 114 -3.30 17.51 5.29
CA LYS A 114 -4.71 17.93 5.17
C LYS A 114 -5.06 18.53 3.81
N TYR A 115 -4.12 19.24 3.18
CA TYR A 115 -4.34 19.84 1.86
C TYR A 115 -4.28 18.84 0.70
N ALA A 116 -3.88 17.58 0.93
CA ALA A 116 -3.92 16.54 -0.10
C ALA A 116 -5.33 16.41 -0.70
N ASN A 117 -6.37 16.48 0.15
CA ASN A 117 -7.77 16.47 -0.28
C ASN A 117 -8.14 17.68 -1.14
N TYR A 118 -7.63 18.88 -0.80
CA TYR A 118 -7.84 20.09 -1.61
C TYR A 118 -7.14 20.01 -2.96
N LEU A 119 -5.98 19.34 -3.03
CA LEU A 119 -5.30 19.09 -4.29
C LEU A 119 -6.08 18.09 -5.13
N GLU A 120 -6.54 16.99 -4.55
CA GLU A 120 -7.27 15.94 -5.27
C GLU A 120 -8.59 16.47 -5.85
N ASN A 121 -9.39 17.14 -5.03
CA ASN A 121 -10.75 17.53 -5.39
C ASN A 121 -10.90 18.99 -5.86
N GLY A 122 -9.85 19.80 -5.68
CA GLY A 122 -9.92 21.24 -5.91
C GLY A 122 -10.63 22.00 -4.79
N THR A 123 -10.76 23.31 -5.01
CA THR A 123 -11.43 24.26 -4.10
C THR A 123 -12.10 25.35 -4.95
N SER A 124 -12.86 26.25 -4.32
CA SER A 124 -13.44 27.41 -5.01
C SER A 124 -12.41 28.34 -5.70
N LYS A 125 -11.13 28.26 -5.30
CA LYS A 125 -10.05 29.12 -5.83
C LYS A 125 -8.99 28.34 -6.63
N MET A 126 -9.13 27.02 -6.75
CA MET A 126 -8.12 26.16 -7.39
C MET A 126 -8.81 24.94 -7.99
N ALA A 127 -8.68 24.76 -9.31
CA ALA A 127 -9.13 23.54 -9.95
C ALA A 127 -8.39 22.28 -9.41
N ALA A 128 -9.00 21.12 -9.53
CA ALA A 128 -8.43 19.86 -9.09
C ALA A 128 -7.06 19.56 -9.73
N ARG A 129 -6.22 18.87 -8.98
CA ARG A 129 -4.89 18.35 -9.32
C ARG A 129 -4.85 16.85 -9.01
N PRO A 130 -5.70 16.05 -9.66
CA PRO A 130 -5.95 14.66 -9.28
C PRO A 130 -4.69 13.80 -9.45
N PHE A 131 -4.44 12.98 -8.43
CA PHE A 131 -3.28 12.09 -8.35
C PHE A 131 -3.61 10.72 -7.76
N ALA A 132 -4.67 10.57 -6.96
CA ALA A 132 -4.94 9.31 -6.25
C ALA A 132 -5.21 8.15 -7.21
N ASP A 133 -6.05 8.33 -8.23
CA ASP A 133 -6.36 7.24 -9.17
C ASP A 133 -5.16 6.86 -10.04
N LYS A 134 -4.34 7.84 -10.44
CA LYS A 134 -3.08 7.57 -11.15
C LYS A 134 -2.10 6.75 -10.31
N ILE A 135 -2.08 6.94 -8.99
CA ILE A 135 -1.28 6.12 -8.08
C ILE A 135 -1.82 4.70 -8.04
N LYS A 136 -3.14 4.52 -7.91
CA LYS A 136 -3.79 3.20 -7.90
C LYS A 136 -3.50 2.46 -9.21
N GLU A 137 -3.78 3.07 -10.35
CA GLU A 137 -3.52 2.52 -11.69
C GLU A 137 -2.07 2.05 -11.84
N LYS A 138 -1.12 2.86 -11.37
CA LYS A 138 0.31 2.52 -11.46
C LYS A 138 0.73 1.42 -10.46
N ALA A 139 0.08 1.31 -9.30
CA ALA A 139 0.39 0.32 -8.29
C ALA A 139 -0.21 -1.06 -8.58
N ILE A 140 -1.41 -1.11 -9.19
CA ILE A 140 -2.19 -2.33 -9.43
C ILE A 140 -1.37 -3.46 -10.06
N PRO A 141 -0.61 -3.25 -11.17
CA PRO A 141 0.10 -4.35 -11.83
C PRO A 141 1.11 -5.06 -10.92
N GLU A 142 1.84 -4.29 -10.10
CA GLU A 142 2.83 -4.84 -9.17
C GLU A 142 2.16 -5.51 -7.98
N ILE A 143 1.07 -4.94 -7.46
CA ILE A 143 0.27 -5.56 -6.39
C ILE A 143 -0.29 -6.91 -6.87
N GLU A 144 -0.90 -6.96 -8.05
CA GLU A 144 -1.39 -8.21 -8.62
C GLU A 144 -0.28 -9.25 -8.78
N ARG A 145 0.90 -8.82 -9.27
CA ARG A 145 2.07 -9.69 -9.41
C ARG A 145 2.48 -10.29 -8.07
N ILE A 146 2.56 -9.47 -7.00
CA ILE A 146 2.88 -9.91 -5.64
C ILE A 146 1.90 -10.97 -5.15
N TYR A 147 0.59 -10.76 -5.35
CA TYR A 147 -0.44 -11.66 -4.85
C TYR A 147 -0.62 -12.93 -5.70
N LYS A 148 -0.21 -12.94 -6.97
CA LYS A 148 -0.19 -14.13 -7.84
C LYS A 148 0.96 -15.10 -7.55
N GLU A 149 1.92 -14.75 -6.69
CA GLU A 149 3.03 -15.65 -6.34
C GLU A 149 2.50 -16.93 -5.66
N PRO A 150 3.11 -18.11 -5.89
CA PRO A 150 2.71 -19.34 -5.19
C PRO A 150 3.02 -19.23 -3.69
N TYR A 151 2.17 -19.83 -2.86
CA TYR A 151 2.49 -20.02 -1.45
C TYR A 151 3.44 -21.21 -1.34
N GLY A 152 4.63 -20.95 -0.80
CA GLY A 152 5.73 -21.92 -0.71
C GLY A 152 5.78 -22.63 0.61
#